data_AF-U7LB30-F1
#
_entry.id   AF-U7LB30-F1
#
_cell.length_a   1.000
_cell.length_b   1.000
_cell.length_c   1.000
_cell.angle_alpha   90.00
_cell.angle_beta   90.00
_cell.angle_gamma   90.00
#
_symmetry.space_group_name_H-M   'P 1'
#
loop_
_entity.id
_entity.type
_entity.pdbx_description
1 polymer ?
#
loop_
_entity_poly.entity_id
_entity_poly.type
_entity_poly.pdbx_seq_one_letter_code
_entity_poly.pdbx_strand_id
1 'polypeptide(L)' 'MNEREAQEQREAAARQQSEGWVSVFVQWIPCMLLALVLLGAMFFGMYYIEHGTLDITQPITNEFIVE' A
#
# COMPACT_ATOMS: atom_id res chain seq x y z
N MET A 1 -4.24 -5.84 -49.05
CA MET A 1 -3.81 -5.64 -47.65
C MET A 1 -2.67 -6.61 -47.43
N ASN A 2 -1.47 -6.08 -47.17
CA ASN A 2 -0.21 -6.77 -47.42
C ASN A 2 0.14 -7.65 -46.20
N GLU A 3 0.58 -8.89 -46.39
CA GLU A 3 0.84 -9.86 -45.30
C GLU A 3 1.82 -9.34 -44.22
N ARG A 4 2.66 -8.36 -44.60
CA ARG A 4 3.51 -7.58 -43.70
C ARG A 4 2.75 -6.78 -42.64
N GLU A 5 1.66 -6.10 -43.00
CA GLU A 5 0.88 -5.28 -42.06
C GLU A 5 0.20 -6.17 -41.01
N ALA A 6 -0.23 -7.38 -41.41
CA ALA A 6 -0.83 -8.36 -40.51
C ALA A 6 0.20 -8.96 -39.53
N GLN A 7 1.46 -9.14 -39.95
CA GLN A 7 2.54 -9.55 -39.06
C GLN A 7 2.95 -8.42 -38.11
N GLU A 8 3.03 -7.20 -38.60
CA GLU A 8 3.40 -6.02 -37.82
C GLU A 8 2.36 -5.73 -36.71
N GLN A 9 1.06 -5.92 -37.00
CA GLN A 9 0.01 -5.87 -35.98
C GLN A 9 0.12 -7.00 -34.95
N ARG A 10 0.51 -8.21 -35.36
CA ARG A 10 0.72 -9.33 -34.42
C ARG A 10 1.93 -9.10 -33.53
N GLU A 11 3.03 -8.57 -34.07
CA GLU A 11 4.20 -8.18 -33.28
C GLU A 11 3.90 -7.02 -32.35
N ALA A 12 3.12 -6.02 -32.79
CA ALA A 12 2.69 -4.92 -31.93
C ALA A 12 1.78 -5.39 -30.80
N ALA A 13 0.85 -6.31 -31.07
CA ALA A 13 -0.01 -6.92 -30.06
C ALA A 13 0.79 -7.76 -29.06
N ALA A 14 1.80 -8.51 -29.51
CA ALA A 14 2.69 -9.28 -28.63
C ALA A 14 3.57 -8.37 -27.76
N ARG A 15 4.02 -7.22 -28.29
CA ARG A 15 4.76 -6.20 -27.51
C ARG A 15 3.87 -5.53 -26.47
N GLN A 16 2.62 -5.19 -26.79
CA GLN A 16 1.66 -4.64 -25.81
C GLN A 16 1.31 -5.64 -24.70
N GLN A 17 1.24 -6.93 -25.00
CA GLN A 17 0.98 -7.95 -23.98
C GLN A 17 2.14 -8.10 -22.97
N SER A 18 3.33 -7.58 -23.32
CA SER A 18 4.53 -7.58 -22.48
C SER A 18 4.72 -6.33 -21.62
N GLU A 19 3.85 -5.31 -21.74
CA GLU A 19 3.77 -4.19 -20.77
C GLU A 19 3.17 -4.72 -19.46
N GLY A 20 4.03 -5.44 -18.73
CA GLY A 20 3.64 -6.45 -17.78
C GLY A 20 3.00 -5.94 -16.49
N TRP A 21 2.20 -6.82 -15.92
CA TRP A 21 1.74 -6.89 -14.52
C TRP A 21 2.70 -6.36 -13.43
N VAL A 22 4.02 -6.34 -13.68
CA VAL A 22 5.05 -5.86 -12.77
C VAL A 22 4.82 -4.40 -12.38
N SER A 23 4.38 -3.54 -13.30
CA SER A 23 4.09 -2.13 -12.99
C SER A 23 2.93 -1.99 -11.98
N VAL A 24 1.90 -2.82 -12.14
CA VAL A 24 0.76 -2.89 -11.22
C VAL A 24 1.22 -3.35 -9.84
N PHE A 25 2.07 -4.37 -9.75
CA PHE A 25 2.63 -4.84 -8.49
C PHE A 25 3.51 -3.80 -7.81
N VAL A 26 4.42 -3.15 -8.54
CA VAL A 26 5.30 -2.11 -8.00
C VAL A 26 4.50 -0.90 -7.49
N GLN A 27 3.38 -0.59 -8.13
CA GLN A 27 2.46 0.46 -7.67
C GLN A 27 1.65 0.04 -6.43
N TRP A 28 1.21 -1.22 -6.35
CA TRP A 28 0.32 -1.70 -5.28
C TRP A 28 1.02 -2.15 -4.01
N ILE A 29 2.22 -2.74 -4.11
CA ILE A 29 2.96 -3.29 -2.96
C ILE A 29 3.20 -2.22 -1.87
N PRO A 30 3.65 -0.99 -2.18
CA PRO A 30 3.83 0.04 -1.17
C PRO A 30 2.53 0.38 -0.43
N CYS A 31 1.42 0.48 -1.16
CA CYS A 31 0.11 0.76 -0.59
C CYS A 31 -0.37 -0.38 0.32
N MET A 32 -0.16 -1.63 -0.08
CA MET A 32 -0.49 -2.81 0.73
C MET A 32 0.35 -2.89 2.01
N LEU A 33 1.64 -2.56 1.94
CA LEU A 33 2.52 -2.50 3.10
C LEU A 33 2.06 -1.42 4.10
N LEU A 34 1.73 -0.23 3.61
CA LEU A 34 1.20 0.83 4.47
C LEU A 34 -0.14 0.45 5.11
N ALA A 35 -1.04 -0.16 4.35
CA ALA A 35 -2.32 -0.65 4.87
C ALA A 35 -2.12 -1.71 5.96
N LEU A 36 -1.17 -2.62 5.76
CA LEU A 36 -0.83 -3.65 6.75
C LEU A 36 -0.25 -3.05 8.03
N VAL A 37 0.65 -2.06 7.92
CA VAL A 37 1.21 -1.35 9.08
C VAL A 37 0.12 -0.61 9.85
N LEU A 38 -0.78 0.09 9.16
CA LEU A 38 -1.89 0.80 9.79
C LEU A 38 -2.85 -0.15 10.51
N LEU A 39 -3.28 -1.22 9.84
CA LEU A 39 -4.15 -2.24 10.45
C LEU A 39 -3.47 -2.87 11.67
N GLY A 40 -2.20 -3.25 11.55
CA GLY A 40 -1.43 -3.79 12.66
C GLY A 40 -1.39 -2.83 13.85
N ALA A 41 -1.08 -1.55 13.61
CA ALA A 41 -1.06 -0.52 14.65
C ALA A 41 -2.43 -0.35 15.33
N MET A 42 -3.53 -0.41 14.58
CA MET A 42 -4.88 -0.34 15.16
C MET A 42 -5.21 -1.54 16.04
N PHE A 43 -4.93 -2.76 15.57
CA PHE A 43 -5.16 -3.97 16.35
C PHE A 43 -4.32 -4.01 17.63
N PHE A 44 -3.03 -3.70 17.52
CA PHE A 44 -2.15 -3.61 18.69
C PHE A 44 -2.58 -2.50 19.64
N GLY A 45 -2.95 -1.33 19.12
CA GLY A 45 -3.47 -0.22 19.92
C GLY A 45 -4.68 -0.64 20.75
N MET A 46 -5.68 -1.26 20.13
CA MET A 46 -6.86 -1.79 20.83
C MET A 46 -6.47 -2.84 21.87
N TYR A 47 -5.61 -3.79 21.51
CA TYR A 47 -5.14 -4.83 22.43
C TYR A 47 -4.49 -4.23 23.69
N TYR A 48 -3.61 -3.24 23.54
CA TYR A 48 -2.93 -2.61 24.67
C TYR A 48 -3.83 -1.68 25.48
N ILE A 49 -4.86 -1.10 24.87
CA ILE A 49 -5.93 -0.37 25.58
C ILE A 49 -6.72 -1.33 26.47
N GLU A 50 -7.16 -2.47 25.93
CA GLU A 50 -7.93 -3.48 26.69
C GLU A 50 -7.12 -4.08 27.84
N HIS A 51 -5.81 -4.30 27.64
CA HIS A 51 -4.91 -4.80 28.69
C HIS A 51 -4.49 -3.73 29.71
N GLY A 52 -4.94 -2.49 29.54
CA GLY A 52 -4.67 -1.38 30.46
C GLY A 52 -3.23 -0.85 30.44
N THR A 53 -2.42 -1.29 29.48
CA THR A 53 -1.01 -0.86 29.31
C THR A 53 -0.88 0.42 28.49
N LEU A 54 -1.90 0.77 27.71
CA LEU A 54 -1.97 2.00 26.93
C LEU A 54 -3.22 2.77 27.35
N ASP A 55 -3.05 3.82 28.15
CA ASP A 55 -4.16 4.66 28.60
C ASP A 55 -4.34 5.86 27.68
N ILE A 56 -5.45 5.85 26.93
CA ILE A 56 -5.84 6.91 26.00
C ILE A 56 -6.81 7.93 26.62
N THR A 57 -7.19 7.76 27.89
CA THR A 57 -8.13 8.65 28.58
C THR A 57 -7.43 9.80 29.30
N GLN A 58 -6.11 9.72 29.43
CA GLN A 58 -5.31 10.71 30.11
C GLN A 58 -5.24 11.99 29.27
N PRO A 59 -5.32 13.18 29.89
CA PRO A 59 -5.07 14.42 29.17
C PRO A 59 -3.64 14.39 28.63
N ILE A 60 -3.46 14.80 27.36
CA ILE A 60 -2.13 14.96 26.77
C ILE A 60 -1.46 16.14 27.47
N THR A 61 -0.72 15.87 28.54
CA THR A 61 0.08 16.87 29.24
C THR A 61 1.45 16.96 28.60
N ASN A 62 1.81 18.15 28.15
CA ASN A 62 3.18 18.42 27.73
C ASN A 62 4.00 18.76 28.98
N GLU A 63 4.84 17.85 29.44
CA GLU A 63 5.71 18.04 30.62
C GLU A 63 6.69 19.23 30.46
N PHE A 64 6.86 19.74 29.24
CA PHE A 64 7.78 20.83 28.92
C PHE A 64 7.10 22.20 28.70
N ILE A 65 5.76 22.27 28.79
CA ILE A 65 5.02 23.54 28.79
C ILE A 65 4.46 23.73 30.20
N VAL A 66 5.26 24.36 31.05
CA VAL A 66 4.85 24.89 32.35
C VAL A 66 4.60 26.38 32.17
N GLU A 67 3.37 26.84 32.43
CA GLU A 67 3.07 28.28 32.66
C GLU A 67 3.73 28.79 33.95
#